data_AF-A0A167AQQ2-F1
#
_entry.id   AF-A0A167AQQ2-F1
#
_cell.length_a   1.000
_cell.length_b   1.000
_cell.length_c   1.000
_cell.angle_alpha   90.00
_cell.angle_beta   90.00
_cell.angle_gamma   90.00
#
_symmetry.space_group_name_H-M   'P 1'
#
loop_
_entity.id
_entity.type
_entity.pdbx_description
1 polymer ?
#
loop_
_entity_poly.entity_id
_entity_poly.type
_entity_poly.pdbx_seq_one_letter_code
_entity_poly.pdbx_strand_id
1 'polypeptide(L)'
;MAKLFVNGQAVEQFFDAKMPQHAVAKLVAENFGEESTFSVELTVEEALQQSREVVRSALEQQVADSESLLGTTSDTVHLLLNELSGFVNKLSSAQTLAEMRASTESLKTAIGDVETKVTNGELSFPYQTKGQSDVMADIISRANGVDAVIKAQ
;
A
#
# COMPACT_ATOMS: atom_id res chain seq x y z
N MET A 1 1.30 -23.00 -8.39
CA MET A 1 1.54 -24.16 -7.52
C MET A 1 3.00 -24.53 -7.70
N ALA A 2 3.76 -24.42 -6.63
CA ALA A 2 5.20 -24.61 -6.65
C ALA A 2 5.58 -26.07 -6.89
N LYS A 3 6.85 -26.32 -7.19
CA LYS A 3 7.40 -27.66 -7.36
C LYS A 3 8.39 -27.98 -6.26
N LEU A 4 8.28 -29.15 -5.67
CA LEU A 4 9.27 -29.67 -4.73
C LEU A 4 10.28 -30.53 -5.49
N PHE A 5 11.55 -30.20 -5.33
CA PHE A 5 12.67 -30.99 -5.80
C PHE A 5 13.38 -31.62 -4.60
N VAL A 6 13.71 -32.90 -4.71
CA VAL A 6 14.53 -33.63 -3.74
C VAL A 6 15.71 -34.24 -4.49
N ASN A 7 16.94 -34.00 -4.01
CA ASN A 7 18.18 -34.42 -4.66
C ASN A 7 18.25 -34.05 -6.16
N GLY A 8 17.70 -32.88 -6.51
CA GLY A 8 17.67 -32.36 -7.88
C GLY A 8 16.59 -32.94 -8.79
N GLN A 9 15.71 -33.82 -8.30
CA GLN A 9 14.60 -34.37 -9.06
C GLN A 9 13.25 -33.83 -8.58
N ALA A 10 12.37 -33.45 -9.50
CA ALA A 10 11.02 -33.01 -9.17
C ALA A 10 10.21 -34.20 -8.63
N VAL A 11 9.86 -34.15 -7.35
CA VAL A 11 9.08 -35.19 -6.66
C VAL A 11 7.60 -34.84 -6.54
N GLU A 12 7.27 -33.55 -6.57
CA GLU A 12 5.89 -33.07 -6.52
C GLU A 12 5.71 -31.83 -7.39
N GLN A 13 4.72 -31.87 -8.30
CA GLN A 13 4.44 -30.79 -9.24
C GLN A 13 3.46 -29.73 -8.71
N PHE A 14 2.82 -30.02 -7.58
CA PHE A 14 1.76 -29.21 -6.98
C PHE A 14 1.96 -29.06 -5.46
N PHE A 15 3.08 -28.44 -5.09
CA PHE A 15 3.49 -28.26 -3.71
C PHE A 15 2.99 -26.94 -3.10
N ASP A 16 2.59 -26.97 -1.84
CA ASP A 16 2.23 -25.75 -1.09
C ASP A 16 3.49 -25.02 -0.62
N ALA A 17 3.85 -23.97 -1.35
CA ALA A 17 4.98 -23.10 -1.04
C ALA A 17 4.89 -22.36 0.30
N LYS A 18 3.70 -22.31 0.92
CA LYS A 18 3.52 -21.66 2.24
C LYS A 18 3.86 -22.59 3.40
N MET A 19 4.12 -23.86 3.14
CA MET A 19 4.53 -24.80 4.17
C MET A 19 5.87 -24.35 4.79
N PRO A 20 5.97 -24.25 6.13
CA PRO A 20 7.20 -23.85 6.80
C PRO A 20 8.38 -24.77 6.44
N GLN A 21 9.58 -24.22 6.26
CA GLN A 21 10.77 -25.00 5.84
C GLN A 21 11.05 -26.23 6.71
N HIS A 22 10.81 -26.15 8.03
CA HIS A 22 10.99 -27.28 8.93
C HIS A 22 9.97 -28.41 8.69
N ALA A 23 8.74 -28.08 8.30
CA ALA A 23 7.71 -29.05 7.95
C ALA A 23 8.03 -29.73 6.61
N VAL A 24 8.55 -28.97 5.64
CA VAL A 24 9.05 -29.52 4.37
C VAL A 24 10.24 -30.44 4.61
N ALA A 25 11.22 -30.01 5.42
CA ALA A 25 12.38 -30.82 5.77
C ALA A 25 12.00 -32.14 6.45
N LYS A 26 11.00 -32.11 7.36
CA LYS A 26 10.47 -33.31 8.00
C LYS A 26 9.81 -34.25 7.00
N LEU A 27 8.96 -33.72 6.11
CA LEU A 27 8.32 -34.49 5.04
C LEU A 27 9.37 -35.15 4.11
N VAL A 28 10.43 -34.42 3.75
CA VAL A 28 11.51 -34.93 2.92
C VAL A 28 12.31 -36.01 3.66
N ALA A 29 12.64 -35.80 4.92
CA ALA A 29 13.35 -36.78 5.74
C ALA A 29 12.55 -38.08 5.92
N GLU A 30 11.23 -37.98 6.15
CA GLU A 30 10.34 -39.13 6.32
C GLU A 30 10.17 -39.97 5.04
N ASN A 31 10.14 -39.32 3.87
CA ASN A 31 9.85 -39.99 2.60
C ASN A 31 11.09 -40.33 1.76
N PHE A 32 12.19 -39.59 1.94
CA PHE A 32 13.40 -39.67 1.10
C PHE A 32 14.69 -39.81 1.92
N GLY A 33 14.63 -39.82 3.26
CA GLY A 33 15.77 -40.01 4.17
C GLY A 33 16.40 -38.70 4.67
N GLU A 34 17.01 -38.76 5.87
CA GLU A 34 17.52 -37.56 6.58
C GLU A 34 18.65 -36.82 5.85
N GLU A 35 19.39 -37.50 4.98
CA GLU A 35 20.49 -36.92 4.19
C GLU A 35 20.01 -36.26 2.88
N SER A 36 18.70 -36.31 2.58
CA SER A 36 18.16 -35.77 1.35
C SER A 36 18.12 -34.24 1.35
N THR A 37 18.56 -33.64 0.26
CA THR A 37 18.49 -32.20 0.02
C THR A 37 17.20 -31.85 -0.70
N PHE A 38 16.61 -30.68 -0.42
CA PHE A 38 15.40 -30.24 -1.11
C PHE A 38 15.45 -28.76 -1.52
N SER A 39 14.67 -28.43 -2.55
CA SER A 39 14.39 -27.05 -2.96
C SER A 39 12.94 -26.92 -3.42
N VAL A 40 12.36 -25.74 -3.23
CA VAL A 40 11.02 -25.40 -3.70
C VAL A 40 11.16 -24.36 -4.80
N GLU A 41 10.68 -24.69 -6.00
CA GLU A 41 10.67 -23.77 -7.13
C GLU A 41 9.27 -23.15 -7.25
N LEU A 42 9.18 -21.83 -7.04
CA LEU A 42 7.94 -21.08 -7.17
C LEU A 42 7.59 -20.85 -8.63
N THR A 43 6.30 -20.78 -8.95
CA THR A 43 5.88 -20.18 -10.21
C THR A 43 6.19 -18.67 -10.21
N VAL A 44 6.24 -18.07 -11.40
CA VAL A 44 6.48 -16.61 -11.55
C VAL A 44 5.45 -15.80 -10.74
N GLU A 45 4.18 -16.22 -10.75
CA GLU A 45 3.11 -15.54 -10.03
C GLU A 45 3.28 -15.64 -8.50
N GLU A 46 3.64 -16.82 -7.99
CA GLU A 46 3.90 -17.04 -6.56
C GLU A 46 5.14 -16.28 -6.08
N ALA A 47 6.21 -16.23 -6.88
CA ALA A 47 7.40 -15.45 -6.58
C ALA A 47 7.09 -13.94 -6.51
N LEU A 48 6.27 -13.44 -7.44
CA LEU A 48 5.81 -12.05 -7.42
C LEU A 48 4.93 -11.76 -6.20
N GLN A 49 4.04 -12.68 -5.84
CA GLN A 49 3.19 -12.54 -4.65
C GLN A 49 4.01 -12.53 -3.37
N GLN A 50 4.96 -13.46 -3.22
CA GLN A 50 5.86 -13.52 -2.07
C GLN A 50 6.70 -12.23 -1.96
N SER A 51 7.21 -11.73 -3.09
CA SER A 51 7.93 -10.46 -3.13
C SER A 51 7.06 -9.28 -2.64
N ARG A 52 5.79 -9.21 -3.07
CA ARG A 52 4.83 -8.19 -2.57
C ARG A 52 4.57 -8.33 -1.09
N GLU A 53 4.44 -9.54 -0.57
CA GLU A 53 4.20 -9.82 0.86
C GLU A 53 5.40 -9.41 1.71
N VAL A 54 6.62 -9.71 1.28
CA VAL A 54 7.86 -9.28 1.95
C VAL A 54 7.94 -7.77 2.00
N VAL A 55 7.69 -7.09 0.88
CA VAL A 55 7.68 -5.62 0.83
C VAL A 55 6.60 -5.04 1.75
N ARG A 56 5.39 -5.60 1.75
CA ARG A 56 4.30 -5.15 2.62
C ARG A 56 4.66 -5.31 4.10
N SER A 57 5.22 -6.46 4.48
CA SER A 57 5.63 -6.71 5.87
C SER A 57 6.75 -5.75 6.30
N ALA A 58 7.71 -5.46 5.41
CA ALA A 58 8.75 -4.46 5.69
C ALA A 58 8.17 -3.05 5.85
N LEU A 59 7.21 -2.66 5.02
CA LEU A 59 6.52 -1.38 5.15
C LEU A 59 5.78 -1.27 6.48
N GLU A 60 4.96 -2.28 6.83
CA GLU A 60 4.20 -2.34 8.08
C GLU A 60 5.09 -2.24 9.32
N GLN A 61 6.27 -2.87 9.29
CA GLN A 61 7.20 -2.85 10.43
C GLN A 61 8.00 -1.55 10.55
N GLN A 62 8.26 -0.84 9.45
CA GLN A 62 9.24 0.26 9.44
C GLN A 62 8.63 1.65 9.32
N VAL A 63 7.53 1.81 8.59
CA VAL A 63 7.01 3.13 8.19
C VAL A 63 5.49 3.22 8.12
N ALA A 64 4.79 2.10 8.23
CA ALA A 64 3.37 1.99 7.90
C ALA A 64 2.60 1.13 8.92
N ASP A 65 2.95 1.21 10.20
CA ASP A 65 2.12 0.57 11.22
C ASP A 65 0.71 1.20 11.20
N SER A 66 -0.31 0.36 11.32
CA SER A 66 -1.68 0.76 11.02
C SER A 66 -2.22 1.85 11.94
N GLU A 67 -1.76 1.89 13.19
CA GLU A 67 -2.18 2.90 14.18
C GLU A 67 -1.56 4.26 13.86
N SER A 68 -0.25 4.32 13.62
CA SER A 68 0.43 5.56 13.22
C SER A 68 -0.06 6.06 11.87
N LEU A 69 -0.35 5.18 10.91
CA LEU A 69 -0.95 5.58 9.63
C LEU A 69 -2.32 6.22 9.82
N LEU A 70 -3.17 5.63 10.68
CA LEU A 70 -4.47 6.19 10.99
C LEU A 70 -4.33 7.54 11.70
N GLY A 71 -3.42 7.65 12.67
CA GLY A 71 -3.11 8.90 13.38
C GLY A 71 -2.64 10.00 12.42
N THR A 72 -1.66 9.70 11.57
CA THR A 72 -1.12 10.63 10.57
C THR A 72 -2.18 11.05 9.56
N THR A 73 -3.02 10.11 9.12
CA THR A 73 -4.15 10.40 8.23
C THR A 73 -5.16 11.33 8.90
N SER A 74 -5.51 11.05 10.16
CA SER A 74 -6.43 11.86 10.96
C SER A 74 -5.91 13.29 11.15
N ASP A 75 -4.65 13.45 11.54
CA ASP A 75 -4.00 14.75 11.71
C ASP A 75 -3.96 15.55 10.40
N THR A 76 -3.64 14.87 9.29
CA THR A 76 -3.65 15.49 7.96
C THR A 76 -5.05 15.98 7.59
N VAL A 77 -6.08 15.17 7.83
CA VAL A 77 -7.48 15.54 7.57
C VAL A 77 -7.92 16.69 8.47
N HIS A 78 -7.55 16.70 9.75
CA HIS A 78 -7.86 17.80 10.67
C HIS A 78 -7.20 19.11 10.25
N LEU A 79 -5.94 19.07 9.83
CA LEU A 79 -5.23 20.23 9.29
C LEU A 79 -5.96 20.77 8.05
N LEU A 80 -6.27 19.90 7.09
CA LEU A 80 -7.00 20.29 5.88
C LEU A 80 -8.39 20.85 6.19
N LEU A 81 -9.13 20.24 7.12
CA LEU A 81 -10.46 20.69 7.51
C LEU A 81 -10.42 22.10 8.13
N ASN A 82 -9.47 22.34 9.05
CA ASN A 82 -9.30 23.64 9.69
C ASN A 82 -8.98 24.73 8.68
N GLU A 83 -7.99 24.49 7.81
CA GLU A 83 -7.53 25.48 6.85
C GLU A 83 -8.55 25.73 5.73
N LEU A 84 -9.24 24.68 5.27
CA LEU A 84 -10.30 24.82 4.27
C LEU A 84 -11.51 25.57 4.83
N SER A 85 -11.89 25.30 6.09
CA SER A 85 -12.94 26.06 6.79
C SER A 85 -12.58 27.54 6.88
N GLY A 86 -11.35 27.86 7.28
CA GLY A 86 -10.83 29.23 7.31
C GLY A 86 -10.86 29.89 5.94
N PHE A 87 -10.44 29.19 4.89
CA PHE A 87 -10.50 29.67 3.51
C PHE A 87 -11.94 29.99 3.07
N VAL A 88 -12.89 29.07 3.27
CA VAL A 88 -14.30 29.26 2.89
C VAL A 88 -14.92 30.46 3.62
N ASN A 89 -14.67 30.58 4.93
CA ASN A 89 -15.19 31.71 5.72
C ASN A 89 -14.65 33.05 5.22
N LYS A 90 -13.34 33.17 5.00
CA LYS A 90 -12.72 34.38 4.45
C LYS A 90 -13.21 34.69 3.04
N LEU A 91 -13.33 33.68 2.19
CA LEU A 91 -13.82 33.83 0.82
C LEU A 91 -15.27 34.31 0.79
N SER A 92 -16.13 33.77 1.65
CA SER A 92 -17.55 34.17 1.72
C SER A 92 -17.75 35.62 2.15
N SER A 93 -16.81 36.17 2.91
CA SER A 93 -16.85 37.54 3.42
C SER A 93 -16.08 38.54 2.56
N ALA A 94 -15.35 38.07 1.54
CA ALA A 94 -14.54 38.92 0.66
C ALA A 94 -15.44 39.78 -0.24
N GLN A 95 -15.23 41.08 -0.22
CA GLN A 95 -15.94 42.07 -1.04
C GLN A 95 -15.10 42.54 -2.23
N THR A 96 -13.80 42.25 -2.21
CA THR A 96 -12.86 42.68 -3.24
C THR A 96 -12.01 41.53 -3.75
N LEU A 97 -11.47 41.70 -4.97
CA LEU A 97 -10.51 40.77 -5.54
C LEU A 97 -9.23 40.65 -4.68
N ALA A 98 -8.85 41.72 -3.97
CA ALA A 98 -7.71 41.70 -3.07
C ALA A 98 -7.97 40.80 -1.84
N GLU A 99 -9.14 40.94 -1.22
CA GLU A 99 -9.57 40.08 -0.10
C GLU A 99 -9.75 38.62 -0.53
N MET A 100 -10.27 38.40 -1.74
CA MET A 100 -10.37 37.07 -2.34
C MET A 100 -8.99 36.41 -2.52
N ARG A 101 -7.95 37.17 -2.88
CA ARG A 101 -6.58 36.63 -2.94
C ARG A 101 -6.03 36.35 -1.55
N ALA A 102 -6.24 37.27 -0.61
CA ALA A 102 -5.78 37.13 0.78
C ALA A 102 -6.42 35.93 1.50
N SER A 103 -7.65 35.52 1.13
CA SER A 103 -8.30 34.35 1.72
C SER A 103 -7.49 33.06 1.51
N THR A 104 -6.71 32.98 0.43
CA THR A 104 -5.88 31.81 0.09
C THR A 104 -4.60 31.69 0.92
N GLU A 105 -4.16 32.75 1.60
CA GLU A 105 -2.83 32.78 2.24
C GLU A 105 -2.66 31.75 3.35
N SER A 106 -3.67 31.54 4.21
CA SER A 106 -3.54 30.58 5.31
C SER A 106 -3.42 29.15 4.81
N LEU A 107 -4.25 28.77 3.83
CA LEU A 107 -4.17 27.45 3.20
C LEU A 107 -2.84 27.27 2.45
N LYS A 108 -2.39 28.30 1.71
CA LYS A 108 -1.09 28.27 1.03
C LYS A 108 0.07 28.13 2.02
N THR A 109 0.01 28.80 3.16
CA THR A 109 1.05 28.71 4.20
C THR A 109 1.07 27.34 4.85
N ALA A 110 -0.11 26.75 5.11
CA ALA A 110 -0.21 25.48 5.80
C ALA A 110 0.19 24.27 4.93
N ILE A 111 -0.19 24.27 3.64
CA ILE A 111 -0.02 23.08 2.78
C ILE A 111 0.61 23.37 1.40
N GLY A 112 0.85 24.63 1.05
CA GLY A 112 1.34 25.00 -0.29
C GLY A 112 2.74 24.45 -0.62
N ASP A 113 3.57 24.21 0.40
CA ASP A 113 4.89 23.63 0.22
C ASP A 113 4.86 22.18 -0.30
N VAL A 114 3.73 21.47 -0.16
CA VAL A 114 3.58 20.09 -0.65
C VAL A 114 3.80 20.02 -2.16
N GLU A 115 3.23 20.95 -2.93
CA GLU A 115 3.39 21.00 -4.40
C GLU A 115 4.85 21.24 -4.78
N THR A 116 5.50 22.20 -4.12
CA THR A 116 6.91 22.53 -4.34
C THR A 116 7.80 21.32 -4.02
N LYS A 117 7.57 20.66 -2.89
CA LYS A 117 8.33 19.47 -2.47
C LYS A 117 8.17 18.31 -3.44
N VAL A 118 6.97 18.11 -3.98
CA VAL A 118 6.73 17.11 -5.02
C VAL A 118 7.49 17.47 -6.30
N THR A 119 7.38 18.72 -6.75
CA THR A 119 8.03 19.19 -7.99
C THR A 119 9.55 19.11 -7.90
N ASN A 120 10.12 19.39 -6.74
CA ASN A 120 11.56 19.31 -6.48
C ASN A 120 12.07 17.88 -6.23
N GLY A 121 11.18 16.88 -6.13
CA GLY A 121 11.55 15.51 -5.78
C GLY A 121 11.92 15.31 -4.30
N GLU A 122 11.61 16.27 -3.43
CA GLU A 122 11.79 16.20 -1.97
C GLU A 122 10.69 15.39 -1.28
N LEU A 123 9.54 15.23 -1.92
CA LEU A 123 8.41 14.44 -1.47
C LEU A 123 7.92 13.57 -2.63
N SER A 124 7.76 12.27 -2.41
CA SER A 124 7.13 11.36 -3.36
C SER A 124 5.96 10.67 -2.70
N PHE A 125 4.79 10.76 -3.32
CA PHE A 125 3.62 10.01 -2.89
C PHE A 125 3.59 8.64 -3.56
N PRO A 126 3.20 7.56 -2.84
CA PRO A 126 3.13 6.21 -3.43
C PRO A 126 2.29 6.11 -4.71
N TYR A 127 1.26 6.95 -4.87
CA TYR A 127 0.44 6.97 -6.09
C TYR A 127 1.25 7.37 -7.34
N GLN A 128 2.33 8.14 -7.17
CA GLN A 128 3.16 8.59 -8.29
C GLN A 128 3.96 7.44 -8.89
N THR A 129 4.38 6.49 -8.05
CA THR A 129 5.00 5.23 -8.49
C THR A 129 3.98 4.31 -9.16
N LYS A 130 2.76 4.27 -8.62
CA LYS A 130 1.69 3.40 -9.13
C LYS A 130 1.03 3.94 -10.40
N GLY A 131 1.04 5.25 -10.62
CA GLY A 131 0.32 5.93 -11.69
C GLY A 131 -1.08 6.37 -11.27
N GLN A 132 -1.44 7.61 -11.62
CA GLN A 132 -2.71 8.22 -11.22
C GLN A 132 -3.93 7.47 -11.76
N SER A 133 -3.86 6.96 -12.99
CA SER A 133 -4.96 6.21 -13.61
C SER A 133 -5.28 4.93 -12.82
N ASP A 134 -4.25 4.18 -12.45
CA ASP A 134 -4.40 2.91 -11.74
C ASP A 134 -4.91 3.13 -10.32
N VAL A 135 -4.45 4.19 -9.66
CA VAL A 135 -4.99 4.58 -8.35
C VAL A 135 -6.45 5.00 -8.44
N MET A 136 -6.84 5.73 -9.48
CA MET A 136 -8.23 6.11 -9.68
C MET A 136 -9.12 4.90 -9.96
N ALA A 137 -8.66 3.95 -10.77
CA ALA A 137 -9.37 2.70 -11.02
C ALA A 137 -9.60 1.91 -9.73
N ASP A 138 -8.59 1.80 -8.87
CA ASP A 138 -8.71 1.15 -7.56
C ASP A 138 -9.72 1.85 -6.64
N ILE A 139 -9.69 3.18 -6.58
CA ILE A 139 -10.65 3.97 -5.80
C ILE A 139 -12.08 3.70 -6.28
N ILE A 140 -12.31 3.76 -7.60
CA ILE A 140 -13.62 3.50 -8.20
C ILE A 140 -14.08 2.07 -7.90
N SER A 141 -13.22 1.07 -8.12
CA SER A 141 -13.52 -0.34 -7.87
C SER A 141 -13.90 -0.57 -6.40
N ARG A 142 -13.13 0.01 -5.47
CA ARG A 142 -13.41 -0.10 -4.04
C ARG A 142 -14.72 0.58 -3.66
N ALA A 143 -14.96 1.80 -4.13
CA ALA A 143 -16.18 2.55 -3.82
C ALA A 143 -17.42 1.80 -4.31
N ASN A 144 -17.41 1.32 -5.56
CA ASN A 144 -18.50 0.55 -6.14
C ASN A 144 -18.69 -0.80 -5.44
N GLY A 145 -17.60 -1.48 -5.07
CA GLY A 145 -17.69 -2.74 -4.32
C GLY A 145 -18.34 -2.57 -2.95
N VAL A 146 -17.98 -1.51 -2.21
CA VAL A 146 -18.61 -1.18 -0.93
C VAL A 146 -20.09 -0.83 -1.10
N ASP A 147 -20.41 0.04 -2.06
CA ASP A 147 -21.79 0.43 -2.37
C ASP A 147 -22.67 -0.76 -2.75
N ALA A 148 -22.14 -1.72 -3.53
CA ALA A 148 -22.85 -2.94 -3.89
C ALA A 148 -23.18 -3.81 -2.66
N VAL A 149 -22.27 -3.92 -1.70
CA VAL A 149 -22.51 -4.66 -0.44
C VAL A 149 -23.57 -3.97 0.40
N ILE A 150 -23.53 -2.63 0.51
CA ILE A 150 -24.53 -1.85 1.25
C ILE A 150 -25.92 -2.02 0.63
N LYS A 151 -26.03 -1.96 -0.70
CA LYS A 151 -27.29 -2.12 -1.45
C LYS A 151 -27.88 -3.53 -1.40
N ALA A 152 -27.07 -4.53 -1.06
CA ALA A 152 -27.50 -5.92 -0.93
C ALA A 152 -28.05 -6.26 0.47
N GLN A 153 -28.02 -5.31 1.42
CA GLN A 153 -28.70 -5.40 2.73
C GLN A 153 -30.17 -4.97 2.62
#